data_AF-A0A6C0D4F2-F1
#
_entry.id   AF-A0A6C0D4F2-F1
#
_cell.length_a   1.000
_cell.length_b   1.000
_cell.length_c   1.000
_cell.angle_alpha   90.00
_cell.angle_beta   90.00
_cell.angle_gamma   90.00
#
_symmetry.space_group_name_H-M   'P 1'
#
loop_
_entity.id
_entity.type
_entity.pdbx_description
1 polymer ?
#
loop_
_entity_poly.entity_id
_entity_poly.type
_entity_poly.pdbx_seq_one_letter_code
_entity_poly.pdbx_strand_id
1 'polypeptide(L)'
;MIETNATEENMGTVAGGANRNLKERIEWALTKPNNITKNSITKKNGETVKNQIDKSKNDEKKWGNDMIGQVNNGQWTTLLGERLVYDVLVLLGENPRKPQPKGGFEPDWEGDNYMYEVKTSNWWVAGTAGEKVLGTFIKYQEIPLLYGKPLKIICVANQEYEFTHGKTKYFGENVTKKTQQILDLARSWNIEYVKFSEFILPILSKL
;
A
#
# COMPACT_ATOMS: atom_id res chain seq x y z
N MET A 1 27.39 -19.49 52.14
CA MET A 1 28.05 -18.88 50.97
C MET A 1 27.65 -19.69 49.75
N ILE A 2 26.63 -19.22 49.05
CA ILE A 2 26.25 -19.68 47.71
C ILE A 2 26.03 -18.38 46.95
N GLU A 3 26.98 -18.03 46.09
CA GLU A 3 26.97 -16.80 45.31
C GLU A 3 25.91 -16.88 44.22
N THR A 4 25.00 -15.93 44.24
CA THR A 4 24.04 -15.62 43.19
C THR A 4 24.73 -14.79 42.11
N ASN A 5 24.93 -15.36 40.92
CA ASN A 5 25.27 -14.57 39.73
C ASN A 5 24.03 -14.43 38.85
N ALA A 6 23.42 -13.25 38.94
CA ALA A 6 22.48 -12.73 37.98
C ALA A 6 23.21 -12.51 36.66
N THR A 7 22.76 -13.15 35.59
CA THR A 7 23.22 -12.86 34.23
C THR A 7 22.52 -11.61 33.73
N GLU A 8 23.33 -10.59 33.48
CA GLU A 8 22.98 -9.29 32.92
C GLU A 8 22.27 -9.38 31.57
N GLU A 9 21.33 -8.47 31.41
CA GLU A 9 20.54 -8.19 30.21
C GLU A 9 21.45 -7.86 29.02
N ASN A 10 21.32 -8.65 27.95
CA ASN A 10 21.85 -8.27 26.65
C ASN A 10 20.82 -7.40 25.93
N MET A 11 20.74 -6.12 26.30
CA MET A 11 20.09 -5.07 25.51
C MET A 11 20.93 -4.80 24.25
N GLY A 12 20.79 -5.70 23.27
CA GLY A 12 21.37 -5.57 21.95
C GLY A 12 20.53 -4.63 21.06
N THR A 13 21.05 -3.42 20.87
CA THR A 13 20.66 -2.41 19.89
C THR A 13 20.20 -2.94 18.52
N VAL A 14 18.92 -2.74 18.17
CA VAL A 14 18.38 -2.87 16.79
C VAL A 14 17.52 -1.65 16.46
N ALA A 15 18.14 -0.47 16.31
CA ALA A 15 17.40 0.77 15.98
C ALA A 15 17.91 1.51 14.72
N GLY A 16 18.99 1.06 14.07
CA GLY A 16 19.63 1.80 12.98
C GLY A 16 19.19 1.44 11.54
N GLY A 17 18.71 0.21 11.31
CA GLY A 17 18.46 -0.32 9.96
C GLY A 17 17.01 -0.30 9.49
N ALA A 18 16.04 -0.48 10.40
CA ALA A 18 14.63 -0.61 10.04
C ALA A 18 13.98 0.72 9.59
N ASN A 19 14.43 1.85 10.15
CA ASN A 19 13.79 3.15 9.92
C ASN A 19 14.12 3.75 8.55
N ARG A 20 15.34 3.56 8.03
CA ARG A 20 15.73 4.08 6.69
C ARG A 20 14.87 3.51 5.56
N ASN A 21 14.49 2.24 5.66
CA ASN A 21 13.66 1.58 4.63
C ASN A 21 12.20 2.02 4.67
N LEU A 22 11.67 2.47 5.81
CA LEU A 22 10.26 2.90 5.88
C LEU A 22 10.05 4.25 5.21
N LYS A 23 10.91 5.22 5.51
CA LYS A 23 10.82 6.56 4.90
C LYS A 23 10.89 6.49 3.38
N GLU A 24 11.81 5.71 2.84
CA GLU A 24 11.96 5.51 1.39
C GLU A 24 10.72 4.86 0.75
N ARG A 25 10.12 3.86 1.40
CA ARG A 25 8.87 3.24 0.91
C ARG A 25 7.68 4.19 0.97
N ILE A 26 7.58 5.02 1.99
CA ILE A 26 6.56 6.07 2.09
C ILE A 26 6.76 7.09 0.97
N GLU A 27 7.99 7.55 0.78
CA GLU A 27 8.33 8.52 -0.25
C GLU A 27 8.00 8.00 -1.66
N TRP A 28 8.31 6.72 -1.94
CA TRP A 28 7.86 6.03 -3.16
C TRP A 28 6.34 5.98 -3.29
N ALA A 29 5.62 5.68 -2.21
CA ALA A 29 4.16 5.57 -2.25
C ALA A 29 3.46 6.92 -2.46
N LEU A 30 4.06 8.03 -2.01
CA LEU A 30 3.49 9.38 -2.14
C LEU A 30 3.93 10.10 -3.41
N THR A 31 5.09 9.75 -3.95
CA THR A 31 5.73 10.52 -5.02
C THR A 31 5.61 9.82 -6.35
N LYS A 32 4.74 10.33 -7.20
CA LYS A 32 4.70 9.90 -8.61
C LYS A 32 6.00 10.33 -9.32
N PRO A 33 6.75 9.40 -9.94
CA PRO A 33 7.92 9.75 -10.73
C PRO A 33 7.59 10.76 -11.85
N ASN A 34 8.48 11.74 -12.03
CA ASN A 34 8.40 12.67 -13.15
C ASN A 34 8.52 11.89 -14.48
N ASN A 35 7.85 12.38 -15.53
CA ASN A 35 7.93 11.85 -16.90
C ASN A 35 7.37 10.42 -17.13
N ILE A 36 6.33 9.99 -16.41
CA ILE A 36 5.71 8.67 -16.64
C ILE A 36 4.96 8.56 -17.98
N THR A 37 4.58 9.68 -18.61
CA THR A 37 3.90 9.61 -19.91
C THR A 37 4.89 9.65 -21.08
N LYS A 38 4.60 8.91 -22.16
CA LYS A 38 5.40 8.91 -23.41
C LYS A 38 5.63 10.32 -23.96
N ASN A 39 4.71 11.24 -23.70
CA ASN A 39 4.76 12.63 -24.17
C ASN A 39 5.61 13.54 -23.26
N SER A 40 5.97 13.07 -22.06
CA SER A 40 6.75 13.80 -21.07
C SER A 40 8.23 13.40 -21.05
N ILE A 41 8.59 12.26 -21.64
CA ILE A 41 9.99 11.79 -21.69
C ILE A 41 10.72 12.49 -22.83
N THR A 42 11.65 13.38 -22.50
CA THR A 42 12.61 13.88 -23.48
C THR A 42 13.49 12.73 -23.97
N LYS A 43 13.46 12.47 -25.28
CA LYS A 43 14.26 11.40 -25.89
C LYS A 43 15.76 11.69 -25.65
N LYS A 44 16.46 10.79 -24.97
CA LYS A 44 17.92 10.84 -24.87
C LYS A 44 18.54 10.38 -26.20
N ASN A 45 19.65 11.00 -26.61
CA ASN A 45 20.36 10.60 -27.81
C ASN A 45 20.71 9.11 -27.76
N GLY A 46 20.29 8.35 -28.79
CA GLY A 46 20.54 6.91 -28.90
C GLY A 46 19.50 5.98 -28.25
N GLU A 47 18.52 6.48 -27.49
CA GLU A 47 17.51 5.63 -26.83
C GLU A 47 16.08 5.88 -27.34
N THR A 48 15.29 4.82 -27.44
CA THR A 48 13.84 4.95 -27.69
C THR A 48 13.12 5.28 -26.38
N VAL A 49 11.98 5.99 -26.46
CA VAL A 49 11.11 6.23 -25.29
C VAL A 49 10.66 4.92 -24.65
N LYS A 50 10.45 3.86 -25.45
CA LYS A 50 10.12 2.53 -24.96
C LYS A 50 11.23 1.96 -24.07
N ASN A 51 12.48 2.02 -24.53
CA ASN A 51 13.62 1.51 -23.77
C ASN A 51 13.79 2.27 -22.44
N GLN A 52 13.54 3.58 -22.44
CA GLN A 52 13.57 4.39 -21.21
C GLN A 52 12.48 3.96 -20.22
N ILE A 53 11.24 3.74 -20.69
CA ILE A 53 10.15 3.24 -19.85
C ILE A 53 10.46 1.84 -19.30
N ASP A 54 10.93 0.94 -20.17
CA ASP A 54 11.24 -0.44 -19.77
C ASP A 54 12.41 -0.48 -18.78
N LYS A 55 13.39 0.41 -18.93
CA LYS A 55 14.44 0.62 -17.92
C LYS A 55 13.85 1.06 -16.58
N SER A 56 13.02 2.10 -16.55
CA SER A 56 12.43 2.58 -15.30
C SER A 56 11.52 1.54 -14.61
N LYS A 57 10.78 0.73 -15.39
CA LYS A 57 10.03 -0.42 -14.85
C LYS A 57 10.94 -1.43 -14.17
N ASN A 58 12.06 -1.76 -14.82
CA ASN A 58 13.02 -2.72 -14.28
C ASN A 58 13.74 -2.17 -13.05
N ASP A 59 14.08 -0.88 -13.06
CA ASP A 59 14.71 -0.19 -11.92
C ASP A 59 13.74 -0.16 -10.73
N GLU A 60 12.47 0.20 -10.93
CA GLU A 60 11.44 0.16 -9.88
C GLU A 60 11.21 -1.27 -9.38
N LYS A 61 11.12 -2.26 -10.26
CA LYS A 61 10.97 -3.66 -9.87
C LYS A 61 12.16 -4.15 -9.05
N LYS A 62 13.39 -3.80 -9.45
CA LYS A 62 14.60 -4.17 -8.72
C LYS A 62 14.59 -3.53 -7.34
N TRP A 63 14.37 -2.22 -7.27
CA TRP A 63 14.24 -1.49 -6.01
C TRP A 63 13.18 -2.12 -5.09
N GLY A 64 11.99 -2.40 -5.61
CA GLY A 64 10.91 -2.96 -4.82
C GLY A 64 11.19 -4.38 -4.31
N ASN A 65 11.95 -5.18 -5.08
CA ASN A 65 12.45 -6.49 -4.65
C ASN A 65 13.51 -6.35 -3.55
N ASP A 66 14.44 -5.41 -3.70
CA ASP A 66 15.46 -5.10 -2.69
C ASP A 66 14.79 -4.68 -1.36
N MET A 67 13.72 -3.87 -1.41
CA MET A 67 12.95 -3.41 -0.24
C MET A 67 12.23 -4.54 0.54
N ILE A 68 11.92 -5.65 -0.11
CA ILE A 68 11.31 -6.83 0.52
C ILE A 68 12.31 -7.97 0.75
N GLY A 69 13.60 -7.74 0.51
CA GLY A 69 14.65 -8.73 0.68
C GLY A 69 14.56 -9.93 -0.27
N GLN A 70 14.01 -9.72 -1.47
CA GLN A 70 13.84 -10.77 -2.49
C GLN A 70 14.52 -10.40 -3.81
N VAL A 71 14.62 -11.37 -4.71
CA VAL A 71 15.19 -11.17 -6.05
C VAL A 71 14.18 -11.65 -7.09
N ASN A 72 13.87 -10.81 -8.07
CA ASN A 72 13.03 -11.12 -9.22
C ASN A 72 11.60 -11.62 -8.94
N ASN A 73 11.01 -11.34 -7.77
CA ASN A 73 9.62 -11.65 -7.50
C ASN A 73 8.67 -10.85 -8.43
N GLY A 74 7.74 -11.55 -9.07
CA GLY A 74 6.70 -10.96 -9.93
C GLY A 74 5.55 -10.28 -9.19
N GLN A 75 5.36 -10.58 -7.90
CA GLN A 75 4.32 -10.03 -7.02
C GLN A 75 4.91 -9.09 -5.94
N TRP A 76 6.07 -8.49 -6.22
CA TRP A 76 6.80 -7.65 -5.26
C TRP A 76 5.97 -6.48 -4.73
N THR A 77 5.08 -5.89 -5.54
CA THR A 77 4.22 -4.76 -5.14
C THR A 77 3.25 -5.13 -4.04
N THR A 78 2.72 -6.36 -4.07
CA THR A 78 1.78 -6.86 -3.07
C THR A 78 2.46 -6.93 -1.71
N LEU A 79 3.61 -7.62 -1.64
CA LEU A 79 4.39 -7.76 -0.42
C LEU A 79 4.91 -6.42 0.09
N LEU A 80 5.38 -5.54 -0.81
CA LEU A 80 5.86 -4.21 -0.45
C LEU A 80 4.74 -3.38 0.16
N GLY A 81 3.57 -3.36 -0.47
CA GLY A 81 2.40 -2.61 -0.02
C GLY A 81 1.84 -3.11 1.30
N GLU A 82 1.64 -4.42 1.43
CA GLU A 82 1.20 -5.05 2.67
C GLU A 82 2.14 -4.69 3.82
N ARG A 83 3.46 -4.83 3.61
CA ARG A 83 4.45 -4.53 4.64
C ARG A 83 4.51 -3.04 4.98
N LEU A 84 4.38 -2.17 3.99
CA LEU A 84 4.30 -0.72 4.21
C LEU A 84 3.10 -0.35 5.08
N VAL A 85 1.91 -0.88 4.77
CA VAL A 85 0.70 -0.62 5.56
C VAL A 85 0.82 -1.20 6.97
N TYR A 86 1.42 -2.38 7.13
CA TYR A 86 1.71 -2.95 8.45
C TYR A 86 2.57 -2.01 9.31
N ASP A 87 3.70 -1.53 8.76
CA ASP A 87 4.62 -0.67 9.51
C ASP A 87 3.93 0.67 9.89
N VAL A 88 3.08 1.21 9.01
CA VAL A 88 2.27 2.40 9.28
C VAL A 88 1.23 2.15 10.39
N LEU A 89 0.55 1.00 10.38
CA LEU A 89 -0.40 0.62 11.42
C LEU A 89 0.26 0.57 12.80
N VAL A 90 1.45 -0.03 12.89
CA VAL A 90 2.23 -0.05 14.14
C VAL A 90 2.55 1.37 14.62
N LEU A 91 2.95 2.29 13.73
CA LEU A 91 3.24 3.69 14.08
C LEU A 91 2.01 4.51 14.48
N LEU A 92 0.83 4.12 13.99
CA LEU A 92 -0.47 4.65 14.41
C LEU A 92 -0.89 4.13 15.79
N GLY A 93 -0.16 3.18 16.37
CA GLY A 93 -0.52 2.54 17.64
C GLY A 93 -1.61 1.48 17.50
N GLU A 94 -1.91 1.04 16.28
CA GLU A 94 -2.78 -0.10 16.04
C GLU A 94 -2.01 -1.40 16.34
N ASN A 95 -2.74 -2.51 16.49
CA ASN A 95 -2.19 -3.84 16.72
C ASN A 95 -2.39 -4.75 15.48
N PRO A 96 -1.68 -4.50 14.36
CA PRO A 96 -1.87 -5.25 13.13
C PRO A 96 -1.41 -6.70 13.29
N ARG A 97 -2.27 -7.63 12.87
CA ARG A 97 -2.03 -9.08 12.89
C ARG A 97 -2.61 -9.73 11.64
N LYS A 98 -2.14 -10.93 11.30
CA LYS A 98 -2.76 -11.72 10.22
C LYS A 98 -4.10 -12.29 10.70
N PRO A 99 -5.20 -12.06 9.98
CA PRO A 99 -6.51 -12.58 10.38
C PRO A 99 -6.57 -14.10 10.25
N GLN A 100 -7.41 -14.72 11.06
CA GLN A 100 -7.80 -16.11 10.82
C GLN A 100 -8.79 -16.16 9.65
N PRO A 101 -8.61 -17.01 8.64
CA PRO A 101 -9.53 -17.11 7.51
C PRO A 101 -10.97 -17.41 7.94
N LYS A 102 -11.93 -16.66 7.40
CA LYS A 102 -13.37 -16.84 7.65
C LYS A 102 -14.16 -16.74 6.35
N GLY A 103 -15.10 -17.66 6.13
CA GLY A 103 -15.96 -17.65 4.94
C GLY A 103 -15.20 -17.72 3.61
N GLY A 104 -13.98 -18.26 3.61
CA GLY A 104 -13.09 -18.28 2.44
C GLY A 104 -12.34 -16.97 2.18
N PHE A 105 -12.42 -15.99 3.08
CA PHE A 105 -11.72 -14.72 2.97
C PHE A 105 -10.63 -14.56 4.03
N GLU A 106 -9.54 -13.90 3.63
CA GLU A 106 -8.40 -13.54 4.46
C GLU A 106 -7.91 -12.16 4.01
N PRO A 107 -8.43 -11.05 4.60
CA PRO A 107 -7.90 -9.71 4.34
C PRO A 107 -6.43 -9.60 4.76
N ASP A 108 -5.72 -8.61 4.23
CA ASP A 108 -4.28 -8.50 4.43
C ASP A 108 -3.87 -8.32 5.91
N TRP A 109 -4.62 -7.49 6.65
CA TRP A 109 -4.38 -7.24 8.08
C TRP A 109 -5.67 -7.09 8.88
N GLU A 110 -5.61 -7.48 10.15
CA GLU A 110 -6.62 -7.20 11.16
C GLU A 110 -6.00 -6.26 12.21
N GLY A 111 -6.68 -5.16 12.52
CA GLY A 111 -6.40 -4.33 13.70
C GLY A 111 -7.47 -4.56 14.77
N ASP A 112 -7.45 -3.76 15.83
CA ASP A 112 -8.45 -3.93 16.90
C ASP A 112 -9.83 -3.43 16.46
N ASN A 113 -9.87 -2.35 15.67
CA ASN A 113 -11.12 -1.70 15.26
C ASN A 113 -11.52 -1.96 13.79
N TYR A 114 -10.57 -2.34 12.93
CA TYR A 114 -10.79 -2.44 11.49
C TYR A 114 -10.15 -3.71 10.90
N MET A 115 -10.71 -4.15 9.77
CA MET A 115 -10.03 -5.00 8.80
C MET A 115 -9.37 -4.11 7.75
N TYR A 116 -8.25 -4.57 7.18
CA TYR A 116 -7.52 -3.83 6.16
C TYR A 116 -7.24 -4.72 4.96
N GLU A 117 -7.58 -4.20 3.78
CA GLU A 117 -7.18 -4.75 2.48
C GLU A 117 -6.29 -3.72 1.79
N VAL A 118 -5.15 -4.15 1.27
CA VAL A 118 -4.16 -3.30 0.62
C VAL A 118 -4.25 -3.47 -0.89
N LYS A 119 -4.25 -2.35 -1.60
CA LYS A 119 -4.30 -2.30 -3.06
C LYS A 119 -3.18 -1.40 -3.55
N THR A 120 -2.08 -2.04 -3.92
CA THR A 120 -0.85 -1.39 -4.34
C THR A 120 -0.62 -1.60 -5.82
N SER A 121 -0.28 -0.52 -6.53
CA SER A 121 0.07 -0.53 -7.93
C SER A 121 1.37 0.26 -8.11
N ASN A 122 2.30 -0.26 -8.91
CA ASN A 122 3.58 0.43 -9.18
C ASN A 122 3.41 1.53 -10.24
N TRP A 123 4.36 2.47 -10.29
CA TRP A 123 4.20 3.70 -11.07
C TRP A 123 4.34 3.52 -12.58
N TRP A 124 5.03 2.46 -13.00
CA TRP A 124 5.30 2.21 -14.42
C TRP A 124 4.40 1.14 -15.04
N VAL A 125 3.43 0.60 -14.30
CA VAL A 125 2.42 -0.29 -14.87
C VAL A 125 1.57 0.48 -15.88
N ALA A 126 1.28 -0.16 -17.01
CA ALA A 126 0.36 0.36 -18.01
C ALA A 126 -0.84 -0.60 -18.14
N GLY A 127 -1.99 -0.06 -18.54
CA GLY A 127 -3.18 -0.85 -18.87
C GLY A 127 -4.21 -0.90 -17.75
N THR A 128 -4.92 -2.01 -17.65
CA THR A 128 -6.15 -2.16 -16.85
C THR A 128 -5.93 -2.83 -15.50
N ALA A 129 -4.66 -2.94 -15.06
CA ALA A 129 -4.32 -3.66 -13.83
C ALA A 129 -5.05 -3.10 -12.59
N GLY A 130 -5.20 -1.77 -12.51
CA GLY A 130 -5.94 -1.09 -11.43
C GLY A 130 -7.46 -1.19 -11.55
N GLU A 131 -8.02 -1.61 -12.70
CA GLU A 131 -9.48 -1.65 -12.89
C GLU A 131 -10.16 -2.72 -12.01
N LYS A 132 -9.43 -3.79 -11.68
CA LYS A 132 -9.92 -4.83 -10.77
C LYS A 132 -10.16 -4.29 -9.35
N VAL A 133 -9.48 -3.21 -8.98
CA VAL A 133 -9.60 -2.63 -7.64
C VAL A 133 -10.97 -1.97 -7.43
N LEU A 134 -11.64 -1.54 -8.50
CA LEU A 134 -12.98 -0.93 -8.43
C LEU A 134 -14.02 -1.86 -7.79
N GLY A 135 -13.93 -3.16 -8.06
CA GLY A 135 -14.85 -4.18 -7.54
C GLY A 135 -14.47 -4.77 -6.18
N THR A 136 -13.44 -4.23 -5.51
CA THR A 136 -12.90 -4.83 -4.27
C THR A 136 -13.96 -4.89 -3.17
N PHE A 137 -14.77 -3.84 -3.01
CA PHE A 137 -15.83 -3.83 -1.99
C PHE A 137 -16.90 -4.91 -2.22
N ILE A 138 -17.18 -5.29 -3.48
CA ILE A 138 -18.13 -6.37 -3.80
C ILE A 138 -17.54 -7.72 -3.40
N LYS A 139 -16.26 -7.96 -3.74
CA LYS A 139 -15.56 -9.18 -3.32
C LYS A 139 -15.63 -9.36 -1.80
N TYR A 140 -15.46 -8.28 -1.06
CA TYR A 140 -15.34 -8.29 0.39
C TYR A 140 -16.59 -7.81 1.13
N GLN A 141 -17.76 -7.84 0.49
CA GLN A 141 -19.02 -7.35 1.07
C GLN A 141 -19.39 -8.02 2.41
N GLU A 142 -18.96 -9.27 2.60
CA GLU A 142 -19.22 -10.06 3.83
C GLU A 142 -18.18 -9.83 4.94
N ILE A 143 -17.04 -9.17 4.65
CA ILE A 143 -15.95 -9.02 5.63
C ILE A 143 -16.42 -8.35 6.92
N PRO A 144 -17.18 -7.23 6.88
CA PRO A 144 -17.61 -6.59 8.10
C PRO A 144 -18.50 -7.46 8.99
N LEU A 145 -19.31 -8.34 8.39
CA LEU A 145 -20.14 -9.29 9.12
C LEU A 145 -19.29 -10.45 9.70
N LEU A 146 -18.42 -11.06 8.90
CA LEU A 146 -17.61 -12.22 9.30
C LEU A 146 -16.60 -11.89 10.41
N TYR A 147 -16.06 -10.68 10.38
CA TYR A 147 -15.02 -10.24 11.32
C TYR A 147 -15.56 -9.30 12.41
N GLY A 148 -16.80 -8.82 12.29
CA GLY A 148 -17.41 -7.87 13.22
C GLY A 148 -16.74 -6.49 13.21
N LYS A 149 -16.05 -6.14 12.12
CA LYS A 149 -15.19 -4.95 12.00
C LYS A 149 -15.33 -4.30 10.63
N PRO A 150 -15.48 -2.97 10.53
CA PRO A 150 -15.45 -2.26 9.25
C PRO A 150 -14.16 -2.57 8.45
N LEU A 151 -14.27 -2.58 7.11
CA LEU A 151 -13.16 -2.84 6.19
C LEU A 151 -12.64 -1.53 5.58
N LYS A 152 -11.33 -1.30 5.69
CA LYS A 152 -10.61 -0.24 5.00
C LYS A 152 -9.80 -0.82 3.83
N ILE A 153 -10.07 -0.36 2.62
CA ILE A 153 -9.31 -0.69 1.41
C ILE A 153 -8.28 0.43 1.17
N ILE A 154 -7.04 0.19 1.57
CA ILE A 154 -5.95 1.18 1.48
C ILE A 154 -5.37 1.17 0.06
N CYS A 155 -5.55 2.28 -0.66
CA CYS A 155 -5.01 2.48 -2.00
C CYS A 155 -3.63 3.12 -1.91
N VAL A 156 -2.59 2.42 -2.41
CA VAL A 156 -1.19 2.81 -2.25
C VAL A 156 -0.54 3.12 -3.62
N ALA A 157 0.34 4.12 -3.65
CA ALA A 157 1.12 4.50 -4.82
C ALA A 157 0.26 4.80 -6.05
N ASN A 158 0.52 4.16 -7.19
CA ASN A 158 -0.21 4.43 -8.42
C ASN A 158 -1.70 4.12 -8.31
N GLN A 159 -2.12 3.22 -7.40
CA GLN A 159 -3.54 2.91 -7.21
C GLN A 159 -4.31 4.13 -6.66
N GLU A 160 -3.73 4.82 -5.68
CA GLU A 160 -4.29 6.07 -5.17
C GLU A 160 -4.35 7.14 -6.26
N TYR A 161 -3.26 7.26 -7.01
CA TYR A 161 -3.16 8.22 -8.11
C TYR A 161 -4.22 7.98 -9.17
N GLU A 162 -4.45 6.74 -9.60
CA GLU A 162 -5.47 6.39 -10.57
C GLU A 162 -6.88 6.73 -10.05
N PHE A 163 -7.15 6.49 -8.77
CA PHE A 163 -8.43 6.83 -8.15
C PHE A 163 -8.61 8.33 -7.89
N THR A 164 -7.54 9.12 -7.94
CA THR A 164 -7.61 10.59 -7.78
C THR A 164 -7.64 11.31 -9.13
N HIS A 165 -6.84 10.86 -10.09
CA HIS A 165 -6.56 11.57 -11.34
C HIS A 165 -6.93 10.80 -12.61
N GLY A 166 -7.23 9.50 -12.50
CA GLY A 166 -7.56 8.64 -13.62
C GLY A 166 -8.97 8.86 -14.18
N LYS A 167 -9.38 7.95 -15.07
CA LYS A 167 -10.69 8.00 -15.74
C LYS A 167 -11.85 7.77 -14.76
N THR A 168 -11.68 6.83 -13.85
CA THR A 168 -12.67 6.49 -12.82
C THR A 168 -12.13 6.98 -11.48
N LYS A 169 -12.64 8.13 -11.02
CA LYS A 169 -12.18 8.76 -9.78
C LYS A 169 -13.01 8.28 -8.60
N TYR A 170 -12.34 7.77 -7.57
CA TYR A 170 -12.94 7.46 -6.26
C TYR A 170 -12.62 8.54 -5.23
N PHE A 171 -11.65 9.41 -5.54
CA PHE A 171 -11.16 10.45 -4.65
C PHE A 171 -11.21 11.84 -5.30
N GLY A 172 -11.33 12.88 -4.46
CA GLY A 172 -11.30 14.29 -4.86
C GLY A 172 -12.65 14.85 -5.34
N GLU A 173 -12.62 16.09 -5.82
CA GLU A 173 -13.84 16.87 -6.12
C GLU A 173 -14.57 16.44 -7.40
N ASN A 174 -13.88 15.69 -8.27
CA ASN A 174 -14.38 15.32 -9.61
C ASN A 174 -14.94 13.89 -9.66
N VAL A 175 -15.38 13.34 -8.53
CA VAL A 175 -16.06 12.04 -8.47
C VAL A 175 -17.45 12.20 -9.10
N THR A 176 -17.77 11.34 -10.08
CA THR A 176 -19.07 11.41 -10.76
C THR A 176 -20.20 10.98 -9.82
N LYS A 177 -21.44 11.46 -10.06
CA LYS A 177 -22.62 11.03 -9.28
C LYS A 177 -22.81 9.51 -9.24
N LYS A 178 -22.57 8.82 -10.37
CA LYS A 178 -22.68 7.35 -10.44
C LYS A 178 -21.61 6.66 -9.59
N THR A 179 -20.38 7.16 -9.62
CA THR A 179 -19.31 6.63 -8.75
C THR A 179 -19.61 6.90 -7.29
N GLN A 180 -20.12 8.10 -6.97
CA GLN A 180 -20.52 8.45 -5.60
C GLN A 180 -21.57 7.49 -5.05
N GLN A 181 -22.60 7.13 -5.82
CA GLN A 181 -23.60 6.13 -5.43
C GLN A 181 -23.00 4.76 -5.10
N ILE A 182 -21.98 4.33 -5.85
CA ILE A 182 -21.26 3.06 -5.58
C ILE A 182 -20.46 3.16 -4.28
N LEU A 183 -19.80 4.30 -4.04
CA LEU A 183 -19.05 4.54 -2.80
C LEU A 183 -19.97 4.65 -1.58
N ASP A 184 -21.14 5.27 -1.74
CA ASP A 184 -22.16 5.36 -0.70
C ASP A 184 -22.73 3.97 -0.38
N LEU A 185 -22.93 3.12 -1.39
CA LEU A 185 -23.31 1.72 -1.20
C LEU A 185 -22.23 0.96 -0.42
N ALA A 186 -20.96 1.05 -0.83
CA ALA A 186 -19.86 0.43 -0.09
C ALA A 186 -19.80 0.89 1.38
N ARG A 187 -19.96 2.20 1.63
CA ARG A 187 -20.01 2.76 2.99
C ARG A 187 -21.19 2.24 3.80
N SER A 188 -22.36 2.04 3.19
CA SER A 188 -23.51 1.42 3.87
C SER A 188 -23.27 -0.03 4.30
N TRP A 189 -22.27 -0.69 3.71
CA TRP A 189 -21.81 -2.03 4.12
C TRP A 189 -20.62 -1.98 5.07
N ASN A 190 -20.25 -0.81 5.62
CA ASN A 190 -19.06 -0.59 6.45
C ASN A 190 -17.73 -0.88 5.71
N ILE A 191 -17.67 -0.55 4.41
CA ILE A 191 -16.46 -0.67 3.59
C ILE A 191 -16.08 0.70 3.03
N GLU A 192 -14.81 1.07 3.17
CA GLU A 192 -14.31 2.36 2.73
C GLU A 192 -13.01 2.22 1.93
N TYR A 193 -12.88 2.95 0.82
CA TYR A 193 -11.60 3.15 0.15
C TYR A 193 -10.87 4.33 0.78
N VAL A 194 -9.61 4.13 1.14
CA VAL A 194 -8.80 5.12 1.85
C VAL A 194 -7.56 5.44 1.04
N LYS A 195 -7.23 6.73 0.92
CA LYS A 195 -5.96 7.19 0.34
C LYS A 195 -4.84 6.90 1.33
N PHE A 196 -3.77 6.25 0.86
CA PHE A 196 -2.57 6.08 1.67
C PHE A 196 -2.01 7.42 2.14
N SER A 197 -2.04 8.46 1.30
CA SER A 197 -1.58 9.80 1.66
C SER A 197 -2.33 10.40 2.85
N GLU A 198 -3.63 10.14 2.98
CA GLU A 198 -4.45 10.59 4.11
C GLU A 198 -4.27 9.67 5.32
N PHE A 199 -4.12 8.37 5.08
CA PHE A 199 -3.94 7.35 6.11
C PHE A 199 -2.69 7.58 6.97
N ILE A 200 -1.61 8.09 6.38
CA ILE A 200 -0.34 8.34 7.10
C ILE A 200 -0.24 9.72 7.75
N LEU A 201 -1.18 10.65 7.50
CA LEU A 201 -1.10 12.03 8.02
C LEU A 201 -0.81 12.11 9.52
N PRO A 202 -1.43 11.28 10.40
CA PRO A 202 -1.20 11.36 11.84
C PRO A 202 0.23 11.03 12.29
N ILE A 203 1.03 10.39 11.43
CA ILE A 203 2.40 9.95 11.75
C ILE A 203 3.47 10.67 10.92
N LEU A 204 3.11 11.59 10.03
CA LEU A 204 4.10 12.34 9.24
C LEU A 204 5.09 13.12 10.10
N SER A 205 4.67 13.61 11.27
CA SER A 205 5.56 14.28 12.23
C SER A 205 6.51 13.35 12.97
N LYS A 206 6.30 12.03 12.89
CA LYS A 206 7.11 10.99 13.53
C LYS A 206 8.16 10.37 12.58
N LEU A 207 8.18 10.79 11.30
CA LEU A 207 9.06 10.30 10.20
C LEU A 207 10.16 11.31 9.83
#